data_AF-A0A9J6DMT6-F1
#
_entry.id   AF-A0A9J6DMT6-F1
#
_cell.length_a   1.000
_cell.length_b   1.000
_cell.length_c   1.000
_cell.angle_alpha   90.00
_cell.angle_beta   90.00
_cell.angle_gamma   90.00
#
_symmetry.space_group_name_H-M   'P 1'
#
loop_
_entity.id
_entity.type
_entity.pdbx_description
1 polymer ?
#
loop_
_entity_poly.entity_id
_entity_poly.type
_entity_poly.pdbx_seq_one_letter_code
_entity_poly.pdbx_strand_id
1 'polypeptide(L)'
;MDAYAEELAFPTIYMGVPRKIIGPRSTPFAMASSEIRRTDRRGATPEHVLYMATKVMRYNVVESNMMLRTNETTGSITRETLESGGKKFLEEVLDRDLAFMRGVLNTVQYWQDRGSELFARIRQLGKPHAFLTMSASEVHWERLPPTLKFNNYTLIIIISNKTPKHFPEGEHG
;
A
#
# COMPACT_ATOMS: atom_id res chain seq x y z
N MET A 1 18.73 -13.70 7.06
CA MET A 1 19.35 -12.39 6.78
C MET A 1 20.12 -11.95 8.00
N ASP A 2 21.25 -11.27 7.81
CA ASP A 2 22.02 -10.67 8.89
C ASP A 2 21.21 -9.55 9.58
N ALA A 3 21.20 -9.55 10.91
CA ALA A 3 20.39 -8.67 11.74
C ALA A 3 20.90 -7.21 11.72
N TYR A 4 22.19 -7.00 11.49
CA TYR A 4 22.86 -5.69 11.61
C TYR A 4 23.34 -5.12 10.27
N ALA A 5 22.94 -5.73 9.15
CA ALA A 5 23.42 -5.36 7.84
C ALA A 5 23.06 -3.91 7.44
N GLU A 6 21.97 -3.35 7.96
CA GLU A 6 21.55 -1.96 7.66
C GLU A 6 22.43 -0.95 8.38
N GLU A 7 22.67 -1.21 9.65
CA GLU A 7 23.42 -0.35 10.55
C GLU A 7 24.91 -0.29 10.14
N LEU A 8 25.41 -1.36 9.53
CA LEU A 8 26.74 -1.44 8.92
C LEU A 8 26.79 -0.84 7.51
N ALA A 9 25.76 -1.02 6.68
CA ALA A 9 25.74 -0.51 5.31
C ALA A 9 25.56 1.01 5.23
N PHE A 10 24.85 1.61 6.20
CA PHE A 10 24.55 3.04 6.22
C PHE A 10 25.08 3.73 7.48
N PRO A 11 26.40 3.88 7.63
CA PRO A 11 27.00 4.53 8.80
C PRO A 11 26.58 6.00 8.94
N THR A 12 26.27 6.69 7.83
CA THR A 12 25.77 8.07 7.84
C THR A 12 24.40 8.22 8.51
N ILE A 13 23.60 7.14 8.51
CA ILE A 13 22.24 7.11 9.06
C ILE A 13 22.26 6.59 10.50
N TYR A 14 22.92 5.45 10.73
CA TYR A 14 22.86 4.73 12.00
C TYR A 14 24.11 4.91 12.88
N MET A 15 25.18 5.54 12.38
CA MET A 15 26.44 5.75 13.09
C MET A 15 27.05 4.44 13.66
N GLY A 16 26.76 3.29 13.02
CA GLY A 16 27.18 1.97 13.50
C GLY A 16 26.51 1.53 14.81
N VAL A 17 25.47 2.23 15.26
CA VAL A 17 24.73 1.89 16.48
C VAL A 17 23.55 0.99 16.11
N PRO A 18 23.44 -0.22 16.70
CA PRO A 18 22.28 -1.07 16.50
C PRO A 18 21.04 -0.38 17.03
N ARG A 19 20.00 -0.32 16.21
CA ARG A 19 18.72 0.31 16.58
C ARG A 19 18.03 -0.49 17.68
N LYS A 20 17.49 0.24 18.66
CA LYS A 20 16.72 -0.31 19.77
C LYS A 20 15.25 -0.34 19.39
N ILE A 21 14.72 -1.52 19.12
CA ILE A 21 13.30 -1.73 18.88
C ILE A 21 12.61 -1.89 20.24
N ILE A 22 11.81 -0.90 20.63
CA ILE A 22 11.03 -0.93 21.86
C ILE A 22 9.60 -1.32 21.47
N GLY A 23 9.17 -2.54 21.83
CA GLY A 23 7.81 -3.04 21.56
C GLY A 23 7.75 -4.41 20.88
N PRO A 24 6.56 -4.81 20.38
CA PRO A 24 6.39 -6.09 19.69
C PRO A 24 7.25 -6.15 18.42
N ARG A 25 7.58 -7.38 17.99
CA ARG A 25 8.44 -7.69 16.83
C ARG A 25 8.13 -6.76 15.64
N SER A 26 9.04 -5.84 15.32
CA SER A 26 8.84 -4.91 14.20
C SER A 26 9.12 -5.62 12.86
N THR A 27 8.17 -5.58 11.94
CA THR A 27 8.38 -6.09 10.58
C THR A 27 9.32 -5.16 9.80
N PRO A 28 10.10 -5.68 8.82
CA PRO A 28 10.92 -4.83 7.95
C PRO A 28 10.15 -3.71 7.27
N PHE A 29 8.89 -3.96 6.91
CA PHE A 29 7.99 -2.95 6.35
C PHE A 29 7.65 -1.84 7.35
N ALA A 30 7.38 -2.19 8.62
CA ALA A 30 7.13 -1.20 9.67
C ALA A 30 8.38 -0.34 9.95
N MET A 31 9.57 -0.96 9.96
CA MET A 31 10.84 -0.24 10.11
C MET A 31 11.06 0.74 8.96
N ALA A 32 10.98 0.29 7.70
CA ALA A 32 11.10 1.13 6.50
C ALA A 32 10.08 2.27 6.50
N SER A 33 8.80 1.97 6.80
CA SER A 33 7.75 2.97 6.86
C SER A 33 8.00 4.02 7.94
N SER A 34 8.54 3.62 9.08
CA SER A 34 8.86 4.55 10.16
C SER A 34 9.98 5.50 9.76
N GLU A 35 11.02 5.01 9.09
CA GLU A 35 12.18 5.81 8.68
C GLU A 35 11.83 6.83 7.61
N ILE A 36 10.99 6.46 6.63
CA ILE A 36 10.50 7.39 5.60
C ILE A 36 9.61 8.49 6.20
N ARG A 37 8.89 8.20 7.29
CA ARG A 37 7.96 9.14 7.94
C ARG A 37 8.63 10.04 8.99
N ARG A 38 9.90 9.80 9.33
CA ARG A 38 10.62 10.64 10.30
C ARG A 38 10.86 12.03 9.73
N THR A 39 10.87 13.02 10.62
CA THR A 39 11.26 14.40 10.27
C THR A 39 12.71 14.47 9.79
N ASP A 40 13.58 13.59 10.30
CA ASP A 40 14.95 13.45 9.82
C ASP A 40 14.97 12.82 8.41
N ARG A 41 15.52 13.57 7.45
CA ARG A 41 15.57 13.19 6.04
C ARG A 41 16.73 12.28 5.68
N ARG A 42 17.68 12.03 6.60
CA ARG A 42 18.83 11.15 6.34
C ARG A 42 18.40 9.72 5.99
N GLY A 43 17.30 9.25 6.57
CA GLY A 43 16.68 7.95 6.26
C GLY A 43 15.81 7.93 5.01
N ALA A 44 15.54 9.08 4.39
CA ALA A 44 14.68 9.20 3.20
C ALA A 44 15.50 9.49 1.93
N THR A 45 16.79 9.12 1.90
CA THR A 45 17.63 9.21 0.71
C THR A 45 17.23 8.14 -0.31
N PRO A 46 17.32 8.41 -1.63
CA PRO A 46 16.90 7.45 -2.66
C PRO A 46 17.58 6.08 -2.55
N GLU A 47 18.89 6.06 -2.24
CA GLU A 47 19.67 4.83 -2.08
C GLU A 47 19.17 3.98 -0.91
N HIS A 48 18.92 4.62 0.24
CA HIS A 48 18.40 3.95 1.41
C HIS A 48 16.98 3.43 1.19
N VAL A 49 16.12 4.23 0.56
CA VAL A 49 14.74 3.82 0.23
C VAL A 49 14.73 2.61 -0.69
N LEU A 50 15.60 2.59 -1.72
CA LEU A 50 15.71 1.46 -2.63
C LEU A 50 16.24 0.20 -1.93
N TYR A 51 17.21 0.36 -1.03
CA TYR A 51 17.69 -0.73 -0.18
C TYR A 51 16.56 -1.31 0.68
N MET A 52 15.81 -0.45 1.39
CA MET A 52 14.69 -0.86 2.25
C MET A 52 13.60 -1.55 1.44
N ALA A 53 13.26 -1.03 0.26
CA ALA A 53 12.29 -1.65 -0.65
C ALA A 53 12.74 -3.06 -1.07
N THR A 54 14.02 -3.21 -1.43
CA THR A 54 14.61 -4.51 -1.80
C THR A 54 14.60 -5.48 -0.62
N LYS A 55 14.90 -5.00 0.59
CA LYS A 55 14.86 -5.83 1.80
C LYS A 55 13.45 -6.31 2.11
N VAL A 56 12.45 -5.43 2.04
CA VAL A 56 11.04 -5.79 2.24
C VAL A 56 10.61 -6.83 1.21
N MET A 57 10.95 -6.64 -0.07
CA MET A 57 10.66 -7.63 -1.11
C MET A 57 11.27 -8.98 -0.80
N ARG A 58 12.56 -9.04 -0.44
CA ARG A 58 13.23 -10.29 -0.07
C ARG A 58 12.59 -10.96 1.14
N TYR A 59 12.16 -10.18 2.13
CA TYR A 59 11.47 -10.70 3.31
C TYR A 59 10.13 -11.33 2.90
N ASN A 60 9.34 -10.65 2.07
CA ASN A 60 8.07 -11.17 1.55
C ASN A 60 8.26 -12.46 0.74
N VAL A 61 9.33 -12.56 -0.06
CA VAL A 61 9.65 -13.77 -0.85
C VAL A 61 10.08 -14.93 0.04
N VAL A 62 10.77 -14.67 1.16
CA VAL A 62 11.15 -15.71 2.12
C VAL A 62 9.96 -16.15 2.98
N GLU A 63 9.09 -15.21 3.36
CA GLU A 63 7.89 -15.48 4.16
C GLU A 63 6.80 -16.20 3.36
N SER A 64 6.69 -15.90 2.06
CA SER A 64 5.92 -16.74 1.16
C SER A 64 6.62 -18.09 1.02
N ASN A 65 5.91 -19.17 1.36
CA ASN A 65 6.40 -20.52 1.16
C ASN A 65 6.76 -20.71 -0.33
N MET A 66 8.04 -20.54 -0.70
CA MET A 66 8.54 -20.87 -2.02
C MET A 66 8.53 -22.40 -2.15
N MET A 67 7.38 -22.95 -2.56
CA MET A 67 7.21 -24.37 -2.85
C MET A 67 7.54 -24.66 -4.32
N LEU A 68 8.62 -24.11 -4.86
CA LEU A 68 9.29 -24.73 -6.03
C LEU A 68 10.03 -26.02 -5.63
N ARG A 69 9.68 -26.59 -4.49
CA ARG A 69 10.20 -27.87 -4.03
C ARG A 69 9.25 -28.93 -4.53
N THR A 70 9.79 -29.86 -5.31
CA THR A 70 9.40 -31.27 -5.28
C THR A 70 9.36 -31.72 -3.82
N ASN A 71 8.26 -31.46 -3.14
CA ASN A 71 7.99 -32.02 -1.83
C ASN A 71 7.75 -33.53 -2.04
N GLU A 72 8.05 -34.33 -1.03
CA GLU A 72 7.65 -35.75 -0.99
C GLU A 72 6.13 -35.90 -1.21
N THR A 73 5.36 -34.88 -0.85
CA THR A 73 3.91 -34.73 -1.10
C THR A 73 3.54 -34.62 -2.58
N THR A 74 4.39 -34.04 -3.42
CA THR A 74 4.19 -33.96 -4.88
C THR A 74 4.60 -35.29 -5.55
N GLY A 75 5.49 -36.06 -4.92
CA GLY A 75 5.90 -37.39 -5.38
C GLY A 75 4.80 -38.45 -5.31
N SER A 76 3.77 -38.25 -4.49
CA SER A 76 2.60 -39.15 -4.39
C SER A 76 1.42 -38.75 -5.27
N ILE A 77 1.54 -37.68 -6.06
CA ILE A 77 0.45 -37.24 -6.95
C ILE A 77 0.44 -38.17 -8.16
N THR A 78 -0.48 -39.12 -8.17
CA THR A 78 -0.71 -40.03 -9.30
C THR A 78 -1.51 -39.33 -10.39
N ARG A 79 -1.35 -39.80 -11.63
CA ARG A 79 -2.09 -39.31 -12.80
C ARG A 79 -3.62 -39.34 -12.59
N GLU A 80 -4.12 -40.35 -11.89
CA GLU A 80 -5.54 -40.45 -11.52
C GLU A 80 -6.02 -39.30 -10.64
N THR A 81 -5.18 -38.76 -9.76
CA THR A 81 -5.54 -37.61 -8.89
C THR A 81 -5.68 -36.33 -9.70
N LEU A 82 -4.87 -36.15 -10.76
CA LEU A 82 -4.99 -35.04 -11.71
C LEU A 82 -6.23 -35.16 -12.60
N GLU A 83 -6.52 -36.39 -13.07
CA GLU A 83 -7.68 -36.65 -13.94
C GLU A 83 -9.01 -36.58 -13.16
N SER A 84 -9.04 -37.02 -11.88
CA SER A 84 -10.23 -36.96 -11.01
C SER A 84 -10.41 -35.61 -10.28
N GLY A 85 -9.32 -34.96 -9.86
CA GLY A 85 -9.34 -33.66 -9.18
C GLY A 85 -9.66 -32.47 -10.10
N GLY A 86 -9.54 -32.68 -11.42
CA GLY A 86 -9.93 -31.72 -12.44
C GLY A 86 -9.21 -30.37 -12.33
N LYS A 87 -9.82 -29.32 -12.93
CA LYS A 87 -9.23 -27.98 -13.02
C LYS A 87 -8.97 -27.33 -11.65
N LYS A 88 -9.80 -27.62 -10.64
CA LYS A 88 -9.70 -27.01 -9.31
C LYS A 88 -8.44 -27.41 -8.57
N PHE A 89 -8.08 -28.69 -8.61
CA PHE A 89 -6.84 -29.18 -8.01
C PHE A 89 -5.61 -28.50 -8.64
N LEU A 90 -5.62 -28.33 -9.97
CA LEU A 90 -4.54 -27.66 -10.68
C LEU A 90 -4.43 -26.17 -10.29
N GLU A 91 -5.56 -25.48 -10.14
CA GLU A 91 -5.59 -24.09 -9.66
C GLU A 91 -5.01 -23.96 -8.25
N GLU A 92 -5.34 -24.87 -7.33
CA GLU A 92 -4.79 -24.88 -5.96
C GLU A 92 -3.28 -25.15 -5.92
N VAL A 93 -2.79 -26.04 -6.78
CA VAL A 93 -1.35 -26.30 -6.92
C VAL A 93 -0.64 -25.08 -7.49
N LEU A 94 -1.18 -24.48 -8.54
CA LEU A 94 -0.63 -23.26 -9.13
C LEU A 94 -0.63 -22.10 -8.13
N ASP A 95 -1.71 -21.92 -7.37
CA ASP A 95 -1.78 -20.87 -6.33
C ASP A 95 -0.77 -21.10 -5.21
N ARG A 96 -0.51 -22.35 -4.84
CA ARG A 96 0.50 -22.72 -3.84
C ARG A 96 1.93 -22.48 -4.33
N ASP A 97 2.24 -22.93 -5.53
CA ASP A 97 3.61 -22.90 -6.08
C ASP A 97 3.99 -21.49 -6.54
N LEU A 98 3.00 -20.70 -6.99
CA LEU A 98 3.18 -19.31 -7.40
C LEU A 98 2.92 -18.32 -6.26
N ALA A 99 2.62 -18.79 -5.03
CA ALA A 99 2.33 -17.93 -3.88
C ALA A 99 3.42 -16.86 -3.62
N PHE A 100 4.68 -17.15 -3.97
CA PHE A 100 5.78 -16.20 -3.82
C PHE A 100 5.64 -14.96 -4.70
N MET A 101 4.96 -15.05 -5.84
CA MET A 101 4.78 -13.91 -6.75
C MET A 101 3.92 -12.81 -6.11
N ARG A 102 3.06 -13.15 -5.14
CA ARG A 102 2.33 -12.17 -4.32
C ARG A 102 3.26 -11.28 -3.49
N GLY A 103 4.45 -11.78 -3.13
CA GLY A 103 5.47 -11.04 -2.37
C GLY A 103 6.38 -10.15 -3.23
N VAL A 104 6.41 -10.38 -4.55
CA VAL A 104 7.21 -9.60 -5.50
C VAL A 104 6.40 -8.42 -6.00
N LEU A 105 6.92 -7.21 -5.81
CA LEU A 105 6.30 -5.98 -6.29
C LEU A 105 6.08 -6.02 -7.81
N ASN A 106 4.99 -5.40 -8.26
CA ASN A 106 4.62 -5.25 -9.67
C ASN A 106 4.27 -6.55 -10.42
N THR A 107 4.10 -7.69 -9.75
CA THR A 107 3.51 -8.88 -10.40
C THR A 107 2.00 -8.72 -10.53
N VAL A 108 1.40 -9.49 -11.45
CA VAL A 108 -0.06 -9.51 -11.63
C VAL A 108 -0.78 -9.96 -10.35
N GLN A 109 -0.26 -10.99 -9.68
CA GLN A 109 -0.82 -11.50 -8.43
C GLN A 109 -0.72 -10.48 -7.30
N TYR A 110 0.40 -9.77 -7.18
CA TYR A 110 0.55 -8.66 -6.23
C TYR A 110 -0.54 -7.59 -6.43
N TRP A 111 -0.79 -7.18 -7.68
CA TRP A 111 -1.82 -6.17 -7.98
C TRP A 111 -3.24 -6.68 -7.73
N GLN A 112 -3.53 -7.96 -7.98
CA GLN A 112 -4.82 -8.57 -7.67
C GLN A 112 -5.10 -8.56 -6.17
N ASP A 113 -4.15 -9.02 -5.36
CA ASP A 113 -4.28 -9.04 -3.90
C ASP A 113 -4.44 -7.62 -3.35
N ARG A 114 -3.58 -6.69 -3.81
CA ARG A 114 -3.62 -5.30 -3.37
C ARG A 114 -4.90 -4.58 -3.77
N GLY A 115 -5.40 -4.87 -4.96
CA GLY A 115 -6.71 -4.39 -5.43
C GLY A 115 -7.83 -4.90 -4.54
N SER A 116 -7.84 -6.20 -4.22
CA SER A 116 -8.85 -6.80 -3.34
C SER A 116 -8.85 -6.19 -1.94
N GLU A 117 -7.67 -5.97 -1.35
CA GLU A 117 -7.51 -5.37 -0.02
C GLU A 117 -7.98 -3.91 -0.02
N LEU A 118 -7.64 -3.16 -1.07
CA LEU A 118 -8.12 -1.79 -1.26
C LEU A 118 -9.65 -1.76 -1.31
N PHE A 119 -10.27 -2.62 -2.12
CA PHE A 119 -11.73 -2.68 -2.19
C PHE A 119 -12.35 -3.13 -0.87
N ALA A 120 -11.75 -4.07 -0.14
CA ALA A 120 -12.21 -4.48 1.18
C ALA A 120 -12.16 -3.31 2.18
N ARG A 121 -11.07 -2.52 2.17
CA ARG A 121 -10.92 -1.34 3.00
C ARG A 121 -11.91 -0.24 2.64
N ILE A 122 -12.14 0.00 1.34
CA ILE A 122 -13.16 0.92 0.85
C ILE A 122 -14.56 0.49 1.34
N ARG A 123 -14.88 -0.81 1.31
CA ARG A 123 -16.17 -1.32 1.81
C ARG A 123 -16.31 -1.13 3.33
N GLN A 124 -15.22 -1.28 4.09
CA GLN A 124 -15.21 -1.04 5.55
C GLN A 124 -15.43 0.43 5.92
N LEU A 125 -14.97 1.37 5.10
CA LEU A 125 -15.19 2.81 5.28
C LEU A 125 -16.67 3.24 5.11
N GLY A 126 -17.56 2.32 4.73
CA GLY A 126 -18.99 2.55 4.58
C GLY A 126 -19.38 2.97 3.17
N LYS A 127 -20.53 3.65 3.01
CA LYS A 127 -20.95 4.16 1.70
C LYS A 127 -19.85 5.09 1.15
N PRO A 128 -19.46 4.98 -0.12
CA PRO A 128 -18.48 5.87 -0.71
C PRO A 128 -18.99 7.32 -0.64
N HIS A 129 -18.27 8.16 0.13
CA HIS A 129 -18.55 9.58 0.25
C HIS A 129 -17.70 10.33 -0.77
N ALA A 130 -18.34 11.06 -1.68
CA ALA A 130 -17.65 11.97 -2.58
C ALA A 130 -17.61 13.36 -1.95
N PHE A 131 -16.42 13.95 -1.85
CA PHE A 131 -16.25 15.33 -1.39
C PHE A 131 -16.10 16.23 -2.61
N LEU A 132 -17.02 17.18 -2.77
CA LEU A 132 -16.93 18.21 -3.80
C LEU A 132 -16.80 19.56 -3.10
N THR A 133 -15.70 20.26 -3.35
CA THR A 133 -15.54 21.64 -2.90
C THR A 133 -15.99 22.57 -4.02
N MET A 134 -16.99 23.39 -3.77
CA MET A 134 -17.51 24.36 -4.74
C MET A 134 -17.34 25.78 -4.23
N SER A 135 -17.11 26.72 -5.14
CA SER A 135 -17.14 28.13 -4.79
C SER A 135 -18.58 28.61 -4.56
N ALA A 136 -18.77 29.66 -3.76
CA ALA A 136 -20.11 30.21 -3.51
C ALA A 136 -20.83 30.65 -4.80
N SER A 137 -20.07 31.04 -5.84
CA SER A 137 -20.59 31.34 -7.19
C SER A 137 -21.14 30.11 -7.92
N GLU A 138 -20.56 28.93 -7.72
CA GLU A 138 -20.98 27.70 -8.41
C GLU A 138 -22.24 27.07 -7.80
N VAL A 139 -22.57 27.40 -6.55
CA VAL A 139 -23.81 26.94 -5.87
C VAL A 139 -25.07 27.51 -6.53
N HIS A 140 -24.97 28.69 -7.14
CA HIS A 140 -26.09 29.38 -7.79
C HIS A 140 -26.42 28.82 -9.19
N TRP A 141 -25.63 27.86 -9.70
CA TRP A 141 -25.88 27.27 -11.01
C TRP A 141 -27.05 26.28 -10.92
N GLU A 142 -28.26 26.68 -11.31
CA GLU A 142 -29.51 25.90 -11.16
C GLU A 142 -29.46 24.48 -11.76
N ARG A 143 -28.68 24.25 -12.82
CA ARG A 143 -28.53 22.94 -13.48
C ARG A 143 -27.49 22.00 -12.84
N LEU A 144 -26.64 22.50 -11.95
CA LEU A 144 -25.49 21.75 -11.41
C LEU A 144 -25.87 20.86 -10.20
N PRO A 145 -26.65 21.33 -9.20
CA PRO A 145 -27.09 20.47 -8.09
C PRO A 145 -27.93 19.26 -8.51
N PRO A 146 -28.83 19.32 -9.52
CA PRO A 146 -29.57 18.15 -9.98
C PRO A 146 -28.72 17.10 -10.68
N THR A 147 -27.69 17.51 -11.42
CA THR A 147 -26.80 16.61 -12.18
C THR A 147 -25.80 15.88 -11.29
N LEU A 148 -25.47 16.44 -10.13
CA LEU A 148 -24.56 15.87 -9.15
C LEU A 148 -25.19 14.82 -8.22
N LYS A 149 -26.50 14.58 -8.32
CA LYS A 149 -27.19 13.50 -7.56
C LYS A 149 -26.83 12.14 -8.16
N PHE A 150 -25.71 11.57 -7.72
CA PHE A 150 -25.37 10.20 -8.07
C PHE A 150 -26.18 9.21 -7.22
N ASN A 151 -26.99 8.36 -7.87
CA ASN A 151 -27.98 7.46 -7.22
C ASN A 151 -27.42 6.51 -6.14
N ASN A 152 -26.10 6.29 -6.09
CA ASN A 152 -25.47 5.30 -5.20
C ASN A 152 -24.42 5.90 -4.24
N TYR A 153 -24.23 7.22 -4.22
CA TYR A 153 -23.18 7.89 -3.45
C TYR A 153 -23.75 9.00 -2.57
N THR A 154 -23.22 9.14 -1.34
CA THR A 154 -23.49 10.31 -0.51
C THR A 154 -22.51 11.41 -0.92
N LEU A 155 -23.01 12.45 -1.59
CA LEU A 155 -22.21 13.62 -1.96
C LEU A 155 -22.21 14.62 -0.81
N ILE A 156 -21.02 14.94 -0.27
CA ILE A 156 -20.82 16.00 0.72
C ILE A 156 -20.26 17.22 -0.03
N ILE A 157 -21.03 18.32 -0.04
CA ILE A 157 -20.63 19.58 -0.68
C ILE A 157 -20.01 20.49 0.37
N ILE A 158 -18.77 20.91 0.15
CA ILE A 158 -18.06 21.89 0.98
C ILE A 158 -18.04 23.22 0.22
N ILE A 159 -18.67 24.25 0.78
CA ILE A 159 -18.69 25.59 0.16
C ILE A 159 -17.47 26.37 0.65
N SER A 160 -16.54 26.64 -0.25
CA SER A 160 -15.38 27.47 0.05
C SER A 160 -15.73 28.95 -0.17
N ASN A 161 -16.07 29.65 0.91
CA ASN A 161 -16.18 31.11 0.90
C ASN A 161 -14.80 31.73 1.03
N LYS A 162 -14.30 32.32 -0.05
CA LYS A 162 -13.11 33.17 0.01
C LYS A 162 -13.55 34.47 0.70
N THR A 163 -13.07 34.73 1.91
CA THR A 163 -13.30 36.03 2.55
C THR A 163 -12.74 37.12 1.64
N PRO A 164 -13.49 38.21 1.36
CA PRO A 164 -12.97 39.31 0.56
C PRO A 164 -11.78 39.91 1.30
N LYS A 165 -10.62 39.97 0.62
CA LYS A 165 -9.46 40.70 1.14
C LYS A 165 -9.87 42.16 1.30
N HIS A 166 -10.02 42.62 2.54
CA HIS A 166 -10.12 44.04 2.85
C HIS A 166 -8.78 44.67 2.44
N PHE A 167 -8.78 45.42 1.34
CA PHE A 167 -7.69 46.33 1.01
C PHE A 167 -7.84 47.54 1.94
N PRO A 168 -6.84 47.86 2.79
CA PRO A 168 -6.86 49.13 3.48
C PRO A 168 -6.63 50.24 2.45
N GLU A 169 -7.62 51.14 2.31
CA GLU A 169 -7.42 52.39 1.60
C GLU A 169 -6.31 53.17 2.31
N GLY A 170 -5.20 53.35 1.61
CA GLY A 170 -4.06 54.13 2.10
C GLY A 170 -4.42 55.60 2.13
N GLU A 171 -4.27 56.20 3.31
CA GLU A 171 -4.00 57.62 3.46
C GLU A 171 -2.78 57.99 2.62
N HIS A 172 -2.88 58.99 1.74
CA HIS A 172 -1.80 59.93 1.39
C HIS A 172 -2.34 61.07 0.52
N GLY A 173 -2.10 62.32 0.96
CA GLY A 173 -2.02 63.51 0.10
C GLY A 173 -3.14 64.52 0.27
#